data_AF-A0A1I8CBX1-F1
#
_entry.id   AF-A0A1I8CBX1-F1
#
_cell.length_a   1.000
_cell.length_b   1.000
_cell.length_c   1.000
_cell.angle_alpha   90.00
_cell.angle_beta   90.00
_cell.angle_gamma   90.00
#
_symmetry.space_group_name_H-M   'P 1'
#
loop_
_entity.id
_entity.type
_entity.pdbx_description
1 polymer ?
#
loop_
_entity_poly.entity_id
_entity_poly.type
_entity_poly.pdbx_seq_one_letter_code
_entity_poly.pdbx_strand_id
1 'polypeptide(L)'
;MQFNITNILLAALLISSVISQSTPATAVKEIEDTANSARSVIVEAAKAEIAKIGALEKAATAGTVAGSTAEINASAKVAKEASSATASVAVTRINEIAKEALGDKPNVTQWIQIKLAEYKATNEVNGEARKARDDIEAAATNAVASINARG
;
A
#
# COMPACT_ATOMS: atom_id res chain seq x y z
N MET A 1 -6.07 21.77 6.23
CA MET A 1 -5.64 21.25 4.90
C MET A 1 -5.64 19.73 4.99
N GLN A 2 -6.62 19.04 4.40
CA GLN A 2 -6.60 17.57 4.31
C GLN A 2 -5.44 17.19 3.38
N PHE A 3 -4.32 16.74 3.96
CA PHE A 3 -3.25 16.13 3.18
C PHE A 3 -3.84 14.86 2.56
N ASN A 4 -4.05 14.93 1.25
CA ASN A 4 -4.71 13.91 0.46
C ASN A 4 -3.70 12.77 0.25
N ILE A 5 -3.51 11.93 1.28
CA ILE A 5 -2.60 10.77 1.29
C ILE A 5 -2.87 9.88 0.06
N THR A 6 -4.13 9.80 -0.37
CA THR A 6 -4.60 9.14 -1.59
C THR A 6 -3.87 9.63 -2.85
N ASN A 7 -3.65 10.94 -3.00
CA ASN A 7 -2.98 11.50 -4.18
C ASN A 7 -1.47 11.23 -4.20
N ILE A 8 -0.83 11.09 -3.03
CA ILE A 8 0.60 10.76 -2.93
C ILE A 8 0.83 9.29 -3.30
N LEU A 9 -0.04 8.39 -2.83
CA LEU A 9 0.03 6.95 -3.09
C LEU A 9 -0.16 6.61 -4.58
N LEU A 10 -1.06 7.31 -5.28
CA LEU A 10 -1.33 7.11 -6.71
C LEU A 10 -0.23 7.69 -7.62
N ALA A 11 0.35 8.84 -7.26
CA ALA A 11 1.37 9.51 -8.08
C ALA A 11 2.72 8.76 -8.11
N ALA A 12 3.08 8.06 -7.03
CA ALA A 12 4.36 7.35 -6.93
C ALA A 12 4.43 6.08 -7.82
N LEU A 13 3.29 5.43 -8.08
CA LEU A 13 3.23 4.22 -8.91
C LEU A 13 3.34 4.51 -10.42
N LEU A 14 2.94 5.71 -10.86
CA LEU A 14 2.89 6.10 -12.27
C LEU A 14 4.25 6.43 -12.89
N ILE A 15 5.32 6.57 -12.11
CA ILE A 15 6.61 7.11 -12.58
C ILE A 15 7.57 6.01 -13.09
N SER A 16 7.32 4.72 -12.84
CA SER A 16 8.33 3.67 -13.10
C SER A 16 8.28 2.98 -14.48
N SER A 17 7.35 3.33 -15.38
CA SER A 17 7.23 2.62 -16.66
C SER A 17 8.28 3.08 -17.70
N VAL A 18 9.53 2.65 -17.53
CA VAL A 18 10.48 2.56 -18.64
C VAL A 18 10.33 1.15 -19.21
N ILE A 19 9.48 1.02 -20.23
CA ILE A 19 9.32 -0.23 -21.00
C ILE A 19 10.69 -0.58 -21.61
N SER A 20 11.42 -1.49 -20.96
CA SER A 20 12.75 -1.90 -21.39
C SER A 20 12.69 -3.28 -22.03
N GLN A 21 12.74 -3.29 -23.36
CA GLN A 21 13.20 -4.33 -24.28
C GLN A 21 13.44 -5.75 -23.69
N SER A 22 12.44 -6.61 -23.90
CA SER A 22 12.51 -8.00 -24.41
C SER A 22 13.55 -9.00 -23.86
N THR A 23 13.94 -8.94 -22.58
CA THR A 23 14.57 -10.10 -21.91
C THR A 23 13.81 -10.51 -20.65
N PRO A 24 13.75 -11.82 -20.32
CA PRO A 24 13.14 -12.30 -19.08
C PRO A 24 13.74 -11.65 -17.82
N ALA A 25 15.06 -11.40 -17.83
CA ALA A 25 15.75 -10.78 -16.70
C ALA A 25 15.28 -9.33 -16.48
N THR A 26 15.08 -8.56 -17.56
CA THR A 26 14.56 -7.19 -17.47
C THR A 26 13.14 -7.18 -16.92
N ALA A 27 12.28 -8.10 -17.37
CA ALA A 27 10.90 -8.21 -16.90
C ALA A 27 10.81 -8.60 -15.42
N VAL A 28 11.61 -9.59 -14.99
CA VAL A 28 11.70 -9.98 -13.57
C VAL A 28 12.12 -8.77 -12.72
N LYS A 29 13.11 -8.00 -13.18
CA LYS A 29 13.54 -6.79 -12.46
C LYS A 29 12.44 -5.73 -12.40
N GLU A 30 11.73 -5.46 -13.49
CA GLU A 30 10.64 -4.48 -13.50
C GLU A 30 9.48 -4.89 -12.57
N ILE A 31 9.18 -6.19 -12.49
CA ILE A 31 8.22 -6.76 -11.52
C ILE A 31 8.70 -6.49 -10.08
N GLU A 32 9.96 -6.79 -9.77
CA GLU A 32 10.55 -6.58 -8.44
C GLU A 32 10.59 -5.09 -8.06
N ASP A 33 11.00 -4.22 -8.99
CA ASP A 33 11.07 -2.78 -8.78
C ASP A 33 9.66 -2.17 -8.56
N THR A 34 8.66 -2.63 -9.31
CA THR A 34 7.26 -2.25 -9.13
C THR A 34 6.75 -2.67 -7.75
N ALA A 35 7.03 -3.92 -7.34
CA ALA A 35 6.63 -4.43 -6.04
C ALA A 35 7.29 -3.66 -4.89
N ASN A 36 8.59 -3.41 -4.98
CA ASN A 36 9.35 -2.69 -3.97
C ASN A 36 8.87 -1.24 -3.83
N SER A 37 8.61 -0.57 -4.96
CA SER A 37 8.05 0.78 -4.97
C SER A 37 6.68 0.82 -4.30
N ALA A 38 5.77 -0.08 -4.67
CA ALA A 38 4.44 -0.18 -4.08
C ALA A 38 4.51 -0.44 -2.56
N ARG A 39 5.35 -1.38 -2.14
CA ARG A 39 5.54 -1.71 -0.71
C ARG A 39 6.06 -0.52 0.09
N SER A 40 7.08 0.17 -0.42
CA SER A 40 7.63 1.36 0.22
C SER A 40 6.53 2.42 0.43
N VAL A 41 5.76 2.68 -0.62
CA VAL A 41 4.65 3.65 -0.62
C VAL A 41 3.56 3.25 0.40
N ILE A 42 3.18 1.96 0.47
CA ILE A 42 2.23 1.43 1.46
C ILE A 42 2.74 1.62 2.89
N VAL A 43 4.01 1.24 3.16
CA VAL A 43 4.61 1.31 4.50
C VAL A 43 4.71 2.74 4.99
N GLU A 44 5.22 3.65 4.16
CA GLU A 44 5.40 5.05 4.57
C GLU A 44 4.05 5.76 4.78
N ALA A 45 3.04 5.47 3.95
CA ALA A 45 1.69 5.99 4.17
C ALA A 45 1.07 5.45 5.47
N ALA A 46 1.25 4.17 5.77
CA ALA A 46 0.76 3.59 7.02
C ALA A 46 1.43 4.21 8.25
N LYS A 47 2.76 4.41 8.22
CA LYS A 47 3.49 5.11 9.29
C LYS A 47 2.99 6.54 9.47
N ALA A 48 2.78 7.27 8.39
CA ALA A 48 2.27 8.64 8.43
C ALA A 48 0.86 8.70 9.05
N GLU A 49 -0.01 7.75 8.68
CA GLU A 49 -1.35 7.65 9.26
C GLU A 49 -1.31 7.31 10.75
N ILE A 50 -0.49 6.34 11.15
CA ILE A 50 -0.33 5.97 12.57
C ILE A 50 0.17 7.17 13.38
N ALA A 51 1.11 7.95 12.85
CA ALA A 51 1.56 9.18 13.49
C ALA A 51 0.43 10.23 13.62
N LYS A 52 -0.41 10.36 12.60
CA LYS A 52 -1.59 11.24 12.62
C LYS A 52 -2.62 10.78 13.67
N ILE A 53 -2.93 9.49 13.73
CA ILE A 53 -3.82 8.91 14.76
C ILE A 53 -3.27 9.22 16.16
N GLY A 54 -1.97 9.01 16.39
CA GLY A 54 -1.34 9.32 17.68
C GLY A 54 -1.36 10.83 18.02
N ALA A 55 -1.32 11.71 17.02
CA ALA A 55 -1.48 13.16 17.24
C ALA A 55 -2.92 13.52 17.62
N LEU A 56 -3.92 12.92 16.95
CA LEU A 56 -5.33 13.09 17.30
C LEU A 56 -5.64 12.57 18.70
N GLU A 57 -5.07 11.42 19.08
CA GLU A 57 -5.17 10.87 20.43
C GLU A 57 -4.63 11.84 21.49
N LYS A 58 -3.46 12.44 21.25
CA LYS A 58 -2.85 13.39 22.19
C LYS A 58 -3.60 14.72 22.27
N ALA A 59 -4.21 15.16 21.17
CA ALA A 59 -4.98 16.39 21.12
C ALA A 59 -6.38 16.26 21.72
N ALA A 60 -6.90 15.03 21.84
CA ALA A 60 -8.24 14.79 22.37
C ALA A 60 -8.35 15.19 23.84
N THR A 61 -9.44 15.90 24.15
CA THR A 61 -9.86 16.30 25.49
C THR A 61 -11.22 15.68 25.82
N ALA A 62 -11.65 15.70 27.08
CA ALA A 62 -12.97 15.21 27.49
C ALA A 62 -14.11 15.85 26.66
N GLY A 63 -14.00 17.14 26.34
CA GLY A 63 -14.99 17.84 25.51
C GLY A 63 -14.99 17.46 24.02
N THR A 64 -14.02 16.69 23.54
CA THR A 64 -13.85 16.36 22.12
C THR A 64 -13.86 14.88 21.81
N VAL A 65 -14.14 14.00 22.79
CA VAL A 65 -14.07 12.53 22.63
C VAL A 65 -14.84 12.02 21.42
N ALA A 66 -16.10 12.44 21.26
CA ALA A 66 -16.92 12.02 20.13
C ALA A 66 -16.35 12.48 18.78
N GLY A 67 -15.86 13.73 18.72
CA GLY A 67 -15.26 14.30 17.51
C GLY A 67 -13.94 13.64 17.15
N SER A 68 -13.04 13.49 18.12
CA SER A 68 -11.73 12.85 17.93
C SER A 68 -11.87 11.38 17.54
N THR A 69 -12.82 10.65 18.14
CA THR A 69 -13.11 9.26 17.77
C THR A 69 -13.63 9.16 16.34
N ALA A 70 -14.57 10.02 15.95
CA ALA A 70 -15.08 10.05 14.57
C ALA A 70 -13.97 10.38 13.56
N GLU A 71 -13.10 11.33 13.88
CA GLU A 71 -11.99 11.72 13.01
C GLU A 71 -10.94 10.60 12.85
N ILE A 72 -10.56 9.94 13.95
CA ILE A 72 -9.66 8.78 13.92
C ILE A 72 -10.24 7.67 13.05
N ASN A 73 -11.50 7.28 13.27
CA ASN A 73 -12.15 6.21 12.52
C ASN A 73 -12.27 6.54 11.03
N ALA A 74 -12.62 7.79 10.69
CA ALA A 74 -12.70 8.24 9.30
C ALA A 74 -11.32 8.22 8.63
N SER A 75 -10.30 8.72 9.31
CA SER A 75 -8.93 8.77 8.80
C SER A 75 -8.35 7.37 8.59
N ALA A 76 -8.50 6.49 9.59
CA ALA A 76 -8.08 5.09 9.52
C ALA A 76 -8.80 4.34 8.38
N LYS A 77 -10.10 4.56 8.20
CA LYS A 77 -10.86 3.96 7.09
C LYS A 77 -10.28 4.37 5.73
N VAL A 78 -10.10 5.67 5.51
CA VAL A 78 -9.55 6.20 4.25
C VAL A 78 -8.15 5.64 3.98
N ALA A 79 -7.29 5.58 5.00
CA ALA A 79 -5.94 5.04 4.85
C ALA A 79 -5.94 3.55 4.48
N LYS A 80 -6.81 2.73 5.11
CA LYS A 80 -6.95 1.30 4.77
C LYS A 80 -7.45 1.07 3.35
N GLU A 81 -8.40 1.88 2.90
CA GLU A 81 -8.90 1.86 1.52
C GLU A 81 -7.79 2.24 0.54
N ALA A 82 -7.00 3.28 0.88
CA ALA A 82 -5.87 3.71 0.07
C ALA A 82 -4.77 2.65 -0.03
N SER A 83 -4.39 1.98 1.06
CA SER A 83 -3.44 0.86 1.02
C SER A 83 -3.92 -0.28 0.10
N SER A 84 -5.23 -0.56 0.12
CA SER A 84 -5.83 -1.59 -0.75
C SER A 84 -5.79 -1.17 -2.22
N ALA A 85 -6.07 0.10 -2.52
CA ALA A 85 -6.03 0.64 -3.87
C ALA A 85 -4.60 0.64 -4.44
N THR A 86 -3.60 1.07 -3.64
CA THR A 86 -2.18 1.02 -4.03
C THR A 86 -1.74 -0.40 -4.37
N ALA A 87 -2.10 -1.37 -3.53
CA ALA A 87 -1.79 -2.77 -3.79
C ALA A 87 -2.46 -3.28 -5.08
N SER A 88 -3.74 -2.95 -5.29
CA SER A 88 -4.46 -3.36 -6.49
C SER A 88 -3.83 -2.79 -7.76
N VAL A 89 -3.45 -1.51 -7.76
CA VAL A 89 -2.77 -0.88 -8.91
C VAL A 89 -1.42 -1.54 -9.18
N ALA A 90 -0.64 -1.77 -8.15
CA ALA A 90 0.67 -2.42 -8.27
C ALA A 90 0.55 -3.85 -8.81
N VAL A 91 -0.40 -4.64 -8.31
CA VAL A 91 -0.65 -6.01 -8.78
C VAL A 91 -1.11 -6.02 -10.24
N THR A 92 -2.00 -5.09 -10.63
CA THR A 92 -2.38 -4.94 -12.05
C THR A 92 -1.15 -4.67 -12.91
N ARG A 93 -0.27 -3.74 -12.49
CA ARG A 93 0.94 -3.42 -13.24
C ARG A 93 1.92 -4.59 -13.32
N ILE A 94 2.12 -5.32 -12.21
CA ILE A 94 2.93 -6.55 -12.17
C ILE A 94 2.41 -7.58 -13.19
N ASN A 95 1.10 -7.79 -13.24
CA ASN A 95 0.46 -8.73 -14.17
C ASN A 95 0.61 -8.28 -15.63
N GLU A 96 0.51 -6.97 -15.89
CA GLU A 96 0.75 -6.40 -17.22
C GLU A 96 2.19 -6.61 -17.69
N ILE A 97 3.18 -6.30 -16.84
CA ILE A 97 4.61 -6.53 -17.13
C ILE A 97 4.86 -8.01 -17.44
N ALA A 98 4.33 -8.91 -16.60
CA ALA A 98 4.49 -10.34 -16.80
C ALA A 98 3.85 -10.82 -18.12
N LYS A 99 2.66 -10.31 -18.46
CA LYS A 99 1.97 -10.63 -19.72
C LYS A 99 2.75 -10.12 -20.93
N GLU A 100 3.23 -8.89 -20.89
CA GLU A 100 4.04 -8.28 -21.96
C GLU A 100 5.35 -9.06 -22.19
N ALA A 101 6.00 -9.49 -21.10
CA ALA A 101 7.27 -10.22 -21.16
C ALA A 101 7.16 -11.64 -21.72
N LEU A 102 6.02 -12.32 -21.52
CA LEU A 102 5.83 -13.69 -21.99
C LEU A 102 5.52 -13.78 -23.49
N GLY A 103 4.85 -12.76 -24.04
CA GLY A 103 4.40 -12.77 -25.44
C GLY A 103 3.59 -14.02 -25.80
N ASP A 104 3.56 -14.37 -27.10
CA ASP A 104 2.71 -15.46 -27.61
C ASP A 104 3.37 -16.86 -27.55
N LYS A 105 4.70 -16.95 -27.39
CA LYS A 105 5.46 -18.22 -27.40
C LYS A 105 6.65 -18.20 -26.44
N PRO A 106 6.43 -18.16 -25.12
CA PRO A 106 7.53 -18.19 -24.15
C PRO A 106 8.23 -19.56 -24.14
N ASN A 107 9.56 -19.57 -23.99
CA ASN A 107 10.27 -20.77 -23.56
C ASN A 107 9.88 -21.10 -22.11
N VAL A 108 9.72 -22.37 -21.77
CA VAL A 108 9.41 -22.89 -20.42
C VAL A 108 10.27 -22.23 -19.33
N THR A 109 11.57 -22.05 -19.54
CA THR A 109 12.44 -21.40 -18.54
C THR A 109 12.04 -19.95 -18.27
N GLN A 110 11.72 -19.19 -19.32
CA GLN A 110 11.31 -17.80 -19.22
C GLN A 110 9.95 -17.69 -18.53
N TRP A 111 9.05 -18.61 -18.89
CA TRP A 111 7.74 -18.73 -18.27
C TRP A 111 7.84 -18.94 -16.76
N ILE A 112 8.68 -19.88 -16.32
CA ILE A 112 8.88 -20.18 -14.90
C ILE A 112 9.46 -18.95 -14.16
N GLN A 113 10.50 -18.32 -14.71
CA GLN A 113 11.14 -17.16 -14.08
C GLN A 113 10.17 -16.00 -13.89
N ILE A 114 9.42 -15.65 -14.93
CA ILE A 114 8.48 -14.54 -14.90
C ILE A 114 7.30 -14.85 -13.96
N LYS A 115 6.72 -16.06 -14.04
CA LYS A 115 5.59 -16.43 -13.18
C LYS A 115 5.98 -16.54 -11.70
N LEU A 116 7.20 -16.98 -11.40
CA LEU A 116 7.72 -16.99 -10.04
C LEU A 116 7.88 -15.56 -9.50
N ALA A 117 8.43 -14.65 -10.31
CA ALA A 117 8.56 -13.23 -9.95
C ALA A 117 7.19 -12.57 -9.73
N GLU A 118 6.25 -12.75 -10.67
CA GLU A 118 4.86 -12.25 -10.57
C GLU A 118 4.16 -12.74 -9.30
N TYR A 119 4.23 -14.05 -9.02
CA TYR A 119 3.62 -14.63 -7.83
C TYR A 119 4.23 -14.07 -6.53
N LYS A 120 5.56 -14.02 -6.45
CA LYS A 120 6.27 -13.50 -5.28
C LYS A 120 5.92 -12.03 -5.06
N ALA A 121 6.05 -11.20 -6.08
CA ALA A 121 5.75 -9.77 -6.04
C ALA A 121 4.30 -9.49 -5.62
N THR A 122 3.34 -10.23 -6.18
CA THR A 122 1.92 -10.11 -5.83
C THR A 122 1.66 -10.42 -4.36
N ASN A 123 2.25 -11.51 -3.84
CA ASN A 123 2.10 -11.89 -2.45
C ASN A 123 2.75 -10.89 -1.50
N GLU A 124 3.94 -10.38 -1.84
CA GLU A 124 4.63 -9.39 -1.02
C GLU A 124 3.85 -8.07 -0.95
N VAL A 125 3.34 -7.57 -2.07
CA VAL A 125 2.51 -6.35 -2.12
C VAL A 125 1.21 -6.52 -1.32
N ASN A 126 0.48 -7.62 -1.54
CA ASN A 126 -0.77 -7.88 -0.82
C ASN A 126 -0.54 -8.12 0.67
N GLY A 127 0.55 -8.80 1.03
CA GLY A 127 0.96 -9.03 2.40
C GLY A 127 1.28 -7.72 3.13
N GLU A 128 2.02 -6.81 2.48
CA GLU A 128 2.34 -5.50 3.03
C GLU A 128 1.09 -4.64 3.20
N ALA A 129 0.19 -4.63 2.21
CA ALA A 129 -1.09 -3.91 2.31
C ALA A 129 -1.97 -4.46 3.43
N ARG A 130 -2.01 -5.78 3.62
CA ARG A 130 -2.72 -6.40 4.75
C ARG A 130 -2.13 -5.95 6.08
N LYS A 131 -0.81 -6.07 6.24
CA LYS A 131 -0.12 -5.66 7.46
C LYS A 131 -0.34 -4.18 7.77
N ALA A 132 -0.20 -3.29 6.77
CA ALA A 132 -0.48 -1.86 6.93
C ALA A 132 -1.90 -1.60 7.44
N ARG A 133 -2.90 -2.31 6.91
CA ARG A 133 -4.30 -2.17 7.37
C ARG A 133 -4.47 -2.65 8.81
N ASP A 134 -3.86 -3.77 9.16
CA ASP A 134 -3.93 -4.33 10.51
C ASP A 134 -3.25 -3.40 11.52
N ASP A 135 -2.08 -2.83 11.17
CA ASP A 135 -1.35 -1.87 12.01
C ASP A 135 -2.14 -0.56 12.20
N ILE A 136 -2.78 -0.04 11.14
CA ILE A 136 -3.66 1.15 11.20
C ILE A 136 -4.88 0.86 12.09
N GLU A 137 -5.52 -0.30 11.93
CA GLU A 137 -6.69 -0.69 12.72
C GLU A 137 -6.34 -0.81 14.21
N ALA A 138 -5.20 -1.43 14.53
CA ALA A 138 -4.71 -1.55 15.88
C ALA A 138 -4.43 -0.17 16.49
N ALA A 139 -3.76 0.72 15.76
CA ALA A 139 -3.50 2.09 16.21
C ALA A 139 -4.80 2.87 16.47
N ALA A 140 -5.76 2.81 15.55
CA ALA A 140 -7.05 3.46 15.70
C ALA A 140 -7.82 2.93 16.92
N THR A 141 -7.90 1.61 17.06
CA THR A 141 -8.59 0.95 18.19
C THR A 141 -7.99 1.36 19.53
N ASN A 142 -6.65 1.33 19.64
CA ASN A 142 -5.94 1.71 20.85
C ASN A 142 -6.14 3.20 21.18
N ALA A 143 -6.06 4.07 20.17
CA ALA A 143 -6.27 5.51 20.36
C ALA A 143 -7.70 5.82 20.81
N VAL A 144 -8.71 5.20 20.20
CA VAL A 144 -10.11 5.39 20.59
C VAL A 144 -10.36 4.89 22.02
N ALA A 145 -9.82 3.72 22.39
CA ALA A 145 -9.91 3.22 23.76
C ALA A 145 -9.27 4.18 24.78
N SER A 146 -8.08 4.71 24.45
CA SER A 146 -7.37 5.72 25.27
C SER A 146 -8.17 7.01 25.42
N ILE A 147 -8.79 7.51 24.35
CA ILE A 147 -9.63 8.72 24.38
C ILE A 147 -10.87 8.49 25.26
N ASN A 148 -11.58 7.39 25.05
CA ASN A 148 -12.79 7.07 25.81
C ASN A 148 -12.52 6.92 27.32
N ALA A 149 -11.31 6.49 27.70
CA ALA A 149 -10.91 6.42 29.10
C ALA A 149 -10.70 7.80 29.76
N ARG A 150 -10.63 8.90 28.98
CA ARG A 150 -10.41 10.26 29.49
C ARG A 150 -11.71 11.01 29.82
N GLY A 151 -12.88 10.42 29.57
CA GLY A 151 -14.19 11.02 29.83
C GLY A 151 -14.77 11.69 28.60
#